data_AF-A0A0R2KZP5-F1
#
_entry.id   AF-A0A0R2KZP5-F1
#
_cell.length_a   1.000
_cell.length_b   1.000
_cell.length_c   1.000
_cell.angle_alpha   90.00
_cell.angle_beta   90.00
_cell.angle_gamma   90.00
#
_symmetry.space_group_name_H-M   'P 1'
#
loop_
_entity.id
_entity.type
_entity.pdbx_description
1 polymer ?
#
loop_
_entity_poly.entity_id
_entity_poly.type
_entity_poly.pdbx_seq_one_letter_code
_entity_poly.pdbx_strand_id
1 'polypeptide(L)' 'MEILIDLFSVLSLILAVVILFKLRNLQQLARTDRILIIVLVISTIITSIPTITSFFQGFISGLNG' A
#
# COMPACT_ATOMS: atom_id res chain seq x y z
N MET A 1 4.58 -18.14 7.66
CA MET A 1 4.03 -16.92 8.26
C MET A 1 4.41 -15.69 7.42
N GLU A 2 5.62 -15.63 6.88
CA GLU A 2 6.10 -14.57 5.97
C GLU A 2 5.21 -14.35 4.73
N ILE A 3 4.81 -15.41 4.02
CA ILE A 3 3.90 -15.28 2.86
C ILE A 3 2.58 -14.58 3.21
N LEU A 4 2.07 -14.79 4.43
CA LEU A 4 0.83 -14.15 4.87
C LEU A 4 1.05 -12.64 5.08
N ILE A 5 2.20 -12.27 5.66
CA ILE A 5 2.62 -10.87 5.87
C ILE A 5 2.79 -10.17 4.53
N ASP A 6 3.47 -10.81 3.58
CA ASP A 6 3.65 -10.28 2.22
C ASP A 6 2.30 -10.08 1.51
N LEU A 7 1.39 -11.05 1.62
CA LEU A 7 0.05 -10.93 1.03
C LEU A 7 -0.74 -9.76 1.64
N PHE A 8 -0.67 -9.59 2.97
CA PHE A 8 -1.31 -8.48 3.66
C PHE A 8 -0.71 -7.12 3.25
N SER A 9 0.62 -7.04 3.10
CA SER A 9 1.29 -5.82 2.63
C SER A 9 0.89 -5.45 1.20
N VAL A 10 0.76 -6.43 0.30
CA VAL A 10 0.29 -6.19 -1.08
C VAL A 10 -1.18 -5.75 -1.08
N LEU A 11 -2.04 -6.39 -0.29
CA LEU A 11 -3.45 -6.02 -0.16
C LEU A 11 -3.62 -4.61 0.42
N SER A 12 -2.84 -4.24 1.44
CA SER A 12 -2.87 -2.88 2.01
C SER A 12 -2.44 -1.83 1.00
N LEU A 13 -1.46 -2.15 0.15
CA LEU A 13 -1.02 -1.24 -0.91
C LEU A 13 -2.12 -1.04 -1.97
N ILE A 14 -2.76 -2.13 -2.42
CA ILE A 14 -3.87 -2.06 -3.39
C ILE A 14 -5.00 -1.19 -2.81
N LEU A 15 -5.35 -1.41 -1.54
CA LEU A 15 -6.37 -0.62 -0.87
C LEU A 15 -6.00 0.88 -0.80
N ALA A 16 -4.75 1.20 -0.48
CA ALA A 16 -4.26 2.58 -0.46
C ALA A 16 -4.40 3.27 -1.84
N VAL A 17 -4.04 2.58 -2.92
CA VAL A 17 -4.21 3.08 -4.29
C VAL A 17 -5.70 3.32 -4.62
N VAL A 18 -6.58 2.38 -4.27
CA VAL A 18 -8.03 2.53 -4.46
C VAL A 18 -8.56 3.75 -3.70
N ILE A 19 -8.11 3.96 -2.46
CA ILE A 19 -8.50 5.12 -1.64
C ILE A 19 -8.06 6.42 -2.32
N LEU A 20 -6.84 6.51 -2.87
CA LEU A 20 -6.37 7.69 -3.61
C LEU A 20 -7.26 8.02 -4.81
N PHE A 21 -7.64 7.01 -5.60
CA PHE A 21 -8.54 7.20 -6.75
C PHE A 21 -9.94 7.64 -6.30
N LYS A 22 -10.46 7.05 -5.22
CA LYS A 22 -11.76 7.43 -4.65
C LYS A 22 -11.71 8.76 -3.89
N LEU A 23 -10.53 9.24 -3.49
CA LEU A 23 -10.35 10.51 -2.78
C LEU A 23 -10.87 11.70 -3.60
N ARG A 24 -10.80 11.60 -4.93
CA ARG A 24 -11.36 12.59 -5.85
C ARG A 24 -12.89 12.68 -5.77
N ASN A 25 -13.57 11.61 -5.35
CA ASN A 25 -15.01 11.57 -5.11
C ASN A 25 -15.38 12.00 -3.67
N LEU A 26 -14.42 12.13 -2.76
CA LEU A 26 -14.62 12.58 -1.38
C LEU A 26 -14.61 14.12 -1.27
N GLN A 27 -15.08 14.84 -2.29
CA GLN A 27 -15.13 16.32 -2.27
C GLN A 27 -16.01 16.86 -1.13
N GLN A 28 -16.95 16.05 -0.66
CA GLN A 28 -17.86 16.38 0.45
C GLN A 28 -17.21 16.26 1.84
N LEU A 29 -16.05 15.61 1.99
CA LEU A 29 -15.34 15.55 3.27
C LEU A 29 -14.69 16.89 3.61
N ALA A 30 -14.63 17.18 4.92
CA ALA A 30 -13.90 18.34 5.42
C ALA A 30 -12.44 18.27 4.99
N ARG A 31 -11.85 19.45 4.74
CA ARG A 31 -10.47 19.55 4.24
C ARG A 31 -9.47 18.82 5.14
N THR A 32 -9.65 18.88 6.45
CA THR A 32 -8.82 18.22 7.47
C THR A 32 -8.86 16.70 7.33
N ASP A 33 -10.05 16.12 7.17
CA ASP A 33 -10.23 14.66 7.06
C ASP A 33 -9.57 14.13 5.78
N ARG A 34 -9.69 14.87 4.68
CA ARG A 34 -9.01 14.50 3.43
C ARG A 34 -7.49 14.49 3.57
N ILE A 35 -6.93 15.48 4.27
CA ILE A 35 -5.48 15.56 4.51
C ILE A 35 -5.05 14.37 5.39
N LEU A 36 -5.80 14.06 6.45
CA LEU A 36 -5.52 12.92 7.30
C LEU A 36 -5.54 11.60 6.52
N ILE A 37 -6.55 11.39 5.67
CA ILE A 37 -6.63 10.20 4.82
C ILE A 37 -5.44 10.12 3.86
N ILE A 38 -5.07 11.23 3.21
CA ILE A 38 -3.90 11.26 2.31
C ILE A 38 -2.62 10.89 3.07
N VAL A 39 -2.40 11.47 4.25
CA VAL A 39 -1.21 11.18 5.08
C VAL A 39 -1.19 9.70 5.46
N LEU A 40 -2.32 9.15 5.91
CA LEU A 40 -2.44 7.73 6.26
C LEU A 40 -2.10 6.82 5.08
N VAL A 41 -2.66 7.11 3.91
CA VAL A 41 -2.40 6.35 2.68
C VAL A 41 -0.92 6.41 2.30
N ILE A 42 -0.31 7.60 2.32
CA ILE A 42 1.11 7.76 1.99
C ILE A 42 1.99 6.98 2.99
N SER A 43 1.68 7.04 4.29
CA SER A 43 2.40 6.27 5.31
C SER A 43 2.27 4.76 5.09
N THR A 44 1.08 4.26 4.73
CA THR A 44 0.87 2.84 4.39
C THR A 44 1.67 2.43 3.15
N ILE A 45 1.75 3.29 2.13
CA ILE A 45 2.55 3.02 0.93
C ILE A 45 4.04 2.91 1.31
N ILE A 46 4.58 3.90 2.03
CA ILE A 46 5.99 3.93 2.42
C ILE A 46 6.37 2.71 3.25
N THR A 47 5.54 2.33 4.22
CA THR A 47 5.79 1.17 5.10
C THR A 47 5.70 -0.16 4.35
N SER A 48 5.00 -0.23 3.22
CA SER A 48 4.88 -1.44 2.41
C SER A 48 6.01 -1.64 1.40
N ILE A 49 6.78 -0.58 1.07
CA ILE A 49 7.89 -0.65 0.09
C ILE A 49 8.95 -1.70 0.44
N PRO A 50 9.48 -1.77 1.68
CA PRO A 50 10.51 -2.75 2.02
C PRO A 50 10.03 -4.18 1.82
N THR A 51 8.80 -4.49 2.25
CA THR A 51 8.18 -5.81 2.14
C THR A 51 7.95 -6.21 0.67
N ILE A 52 7.52 -5.27 -0.17
CA ILE A 52 7.36 -5.52 -1.62
C ILE A 52 8.72 -5.77 -2.27
N THR A 53 9.74 -5.01 -1.87
CA THR A 53 11.09 -5.13 -2.44
C THR A 53 11.70 -6.49 -2.09
N SER A 54 11.56 -6.94 -0.83
CA SER A 54 12.00 -8.27 -0.41
C SER A 54 11.22 -9.38 -1.11
N PHE A 55 9.91 -9.22 -1.28
CA PHE A 55 9.08 -10.18 -2.02
C PHE A 55 9.56 -10.34 -3.47
N PHE A 56 9.75 -9.24 -4.20
CA PHE A 56 10.22 -9.30 -5.59
C PHE A 56 11.65 -9.84 -5.71
N GLN A 57 12.55 -9.50 -4.77
CA GLN A 57 13.89 -10.07 -4.73
C GLN A 57 13.85 -11.58 -4.51
N GLY A 58 13.05 -12.07 -3.56
CA GLY A 58 12.86 -13.49 -3.31
C GLY A 58 12.25 -14.21 -4.51
N PHE A 59 11.26 -13.60 -5.17
CA PHE A 59 10.62 -14.14 -6.36
C PHE A 59 11.58 -14.26 -7.55
N ILE A 60 12.37 -13.21 -7.83
CA ILE A 60 13.37 -13.23 -8.92
C ILE A 60 14.49 -14.24 -8.61
N SER A 61 14.95 -14.29 -7.37
CA SER A 61 15.95 -15.27 -6.94
C SER A 61 15.43 -16.70 -7.07
N GLY A 62 14.14 -16.94 -6.82
CA GLY A 62 13.51 -18.24 -6.99
C GLY A 62 13.28 -18.64 -8.45
N LEU A 63 13.14 -17.67 -9.37
CA LEU A 63 13.03 -17.93 -10.81
C LEU A 63 14.37 -18.20 -11.49
N ASN A 64 15.47 -17.68 -10.92
CA ASN A 64 16.84 -17.85 -11.44
C ASN A 64 17.60 -19.05 -10.82
N GLY A 65 16.95 -19.82 -9.95
CA GLY A 65 17.50 -21.00 -9.27
C GLY A 65 17.22 -22.30 -9.97
#